data_AF-A0A382F4M4-F1
#
_entry.id   AF-A0A382F4M4-F1
#
_cell.length_a   1.000
_cell.length_b   1.000
_cell.length_c   1.000
_cell.angle_alpha   90.00
_cell.angle_beta   90.00
_cell.angle_gamma   90.00
#
_symmetry.space_group_name_H-M   'P 1'
#
loop_
_entity.id
_entity.type
_entity.pdbx_description
1 polymer ?
#
loop_
_entity_poly.entity_id
_entity_poly.type
_entity_poly.pdbx_seq_one_letter_code
_entity_poly.pdbx_strand_id
1 'polypeptide(L)'
;MAELPRFNYGGQAVIEGVMIRGRNFFSLAVRRQDGTIFRQQEPLNNMFNGPIRRVPLLRGVLVLLESLTLGMKALRRSANIAMQEDQADEQEELPAWAMAGTLAISL
;
A
#
# COMPACT_ATOMS: atom_id res chain seq x y z
N MET A 1 31.81 13.61 -10.49
CA MET A 1 30.43 13.11 -10.29
C MET A 1 30.27 12.79 -8.82
N ALA A 2 29.32 13.41 -8.11
CA ALA A 2 29.10 13.13 -6.70
C ALA A 2 28.54 11.72 -6.52
N GLU A 3 29.20 10.88 -5.73
CA GLU A 3 28.72 9.55 -5.38
C GLU A 3 27.45 9.68 -4.53
N LEU A 4 26.30 9.24 -5.07
CA LEU A 4 25.07 9.19 -4.30
C LEU A 4 25.21 8.14 -3.19
N PRO A 5 24.79 8.45 -1.94
CA PRO A 5 24.90 7.50 -0.84
C PRO A 5 24.16 6.20 -1.19
N ARG A 6 24.87 5.06 -1.07
CA ARG A 6 24.32 3.73 -1.39
C ARG A 6 23.09 3.47 -0.52
N PHE A 7 21.93 3.41 -1.17
CA PHE A 7 20.67 3.07 -0.52
C PHE A 7 20.39 1.58 -0.72
N ASN A 8 20.04 0.89 0.36
CA ASN A 8 19.70 -0.52 0.30
C ASN A 8 18.21 -0.68 -0.02
N TYR A 9 17.92 -1.46 -1.06
CA TYR A 9 16.56 -1.85 -1.39
C TYR A 9 16.20 -3.11 -0.61
N GLY A 10 14.97 -3.16 -0.13
CA GLY A 10 14.43 -4.33 0.56
C GLY A 10 12.99 -4.57 0.14
N GLY A 11 12.41 -5.68 0.55
CA GLY A 11 11.07 -6.03 0.11
C GLY A 11 10.46 -7.19 0.87
N GLN A 12 9.25 -7.53 0.45
CA GLN A 12 8.46 -8.61 0.99
C GLN A 12 7.83 -9.40 -0.18
N ALA A 13 7.78 -10.72 -0.05
CA ALA A 13 6.93 -11.53 -0.90
C ALA A 13 5.45 -11.29 -0.54
N VAL A 14 4.61 -11.17 -1.56
CA VAL A 14 3.17 -10.97 -1.42
C VAL A 14 2.43 -12.00 -2.25
N ILE A 15 1.10 -12.02 -2.17
CA ILE A 15 0.29 -13.03 -2.86
C ILE A 15 0.46 -12.85 -4.37
N GLU A 16 0.92 -13.90 -5.06
CA GLU A 16 1.18 -13.91 -6.50
C GLU A 16 2.13 -12.79 -6.97
N GLY A 17 3.01 -12.31 -6.09
CA GLY A 17 3.80 -11.12 -6.41
C GLY A 17 4.92 -10.78 -5.44
N VAL A 18 5.53 -9.61 -5.69
CA VAL A 18 6.60 -9.04 -4.88
C VAL A 18 6.37 -7.56 -4.62
N MET A 19 6.74 -7.11 -3.42
CA MET A 19 6.79 -5.71 -3.05
C MET A 19 8.23 -5.30 -2.72
N ILE A 20 8.71 -4.21 -3.31
CA ILE A 20 10.01 -3.62 -3.03
C ILE A 20 9.84 -2.21 -2.46
N ARG A 21 10.46 -1.95 -1.32
CA ARG A 21 10.54 -0.62 -0.68
C ARG A 21 11.87 0.03 -1.05
N GLY A 22 11.79 1.15 -1.76
CA GLY A 22 12.90 2.07 -2.03
C GLY A 22 12.99 3.19 -1.02
N ARG A 23 13.78 4.22 -1.33
CA ARG A 23 13.99 5.38 -0.43
C ARG A 23 12.74 6.26 -0.30
N ASN A 24 12.12 6.55 -1.43
CA ASN A 24 11.00 7.49 -1.54
C ASN A 24 9.73 6.85 -2.07
N PHE A 25 9.82 5.63 -2.60
CA PHE A 25 8.71 4.93 -3.24
C PHE A 25 8.74 3.47 -2.83
N PHE A 26 7.57 2.83 -2.83
CA PHE A 26 7.48 1.38 -2.92
C PHE A 26 6.85 0.99 -4.25
N SER A 27 7.22 -0.20 -4.72
CA SER A 27 6.72 -0.79 -5.96
C SER A 27 6.15 -2.16 -5.65
N LEU A 28 5.01 -2.45 -6.26
CA LEU A 28 4.28 -3.71 -6.15
C LEU A 28 4.13 -4.31 -7.56
N ALA A 29 4.48 -5.58 -7.72
CA ALA A 29 4.25 -6.33 -8.94
C ALA A 29 3.49 -7.62 -8.60
N VAL A 30 2.34 -7.85 -9.22
CA VAL A 30 1.44 -8.98 -8.92
C VAL A 30 0.97 -9.59 -10.22
N ARG A 31 1.02 -10.92 -10.29
CA ARG A 31 0.46 -11.71 -11.39
C ARG A 31 -1.05 -11.80 -11.24
N ARG A 32 -1.78 -11.43 -12.29
CA ARG A 32 -3.23 -11.56 -12.39
C ARG A 32 -3.61 -12.95 -12.91
N GLN A 33 -4.89 -13.31 -12.82
CA GLN A 33 -5.39 -14.59 -13.30
C GLN A 33 -5.26 -14.76 -14.82
N ASP A 34 -5.36 -13.66 -15.58
CA ASP A 34 -5.12 -13.61 -17.03
C ASP A 34 -3.64 -13.83 -17.42
N GLY A 35 -2.75 -14.01 -16.44
CA GLY A 35 -1.32 -14.21 -16.63
C GLY A 35 -0.52 -12.92 -16.84
N THR A 36 -1.17 -11.75 -16.89
CA THR A 36 -0.49 -10.46 -16.98
C THR A 36 0.09 -10.04 -15.63
N ILE A 37 1.07 -9.12 -15.66
CA ILE A 37 1.71 -8.58 -14.45
C ILE A 37 1.22 -7.15 -14.24
N PHE A 38 0.41 -6.95 -13.21
CA PHE A 38 0.08 -5.64 -12.72
C PHE A 38 1.27 -5.02 -12.00
N ARG A 39 1.55 -3.75 -12.25
CA ARG A 39 2.64 -3.00 -11.59
C ARG A 39 2.11 -1.68 -11.07
N GLN A 40 2.50 -1.36 -9.85
CA GLN A 40 2.15 -0.09 -9.23
C GLN A 40 3.33 0.47 -8.46
N GLN A 41 3.46 1.79 -8.48
CA GLN A 41 4.40 2.53 -7.65
C GLN A 41 3.63 3.60 -6.88
N GLU A 42 3.92 3.71 -5.59
CA GLU A 42 3.35 4.76 -4.74
C GLU A 42 4.47 5.41 -3.89
N PRO A 43 4.37 6.72 -3.60
CA PRO A 43 5.31 7.39 -2.73
C PRO A 43 5.18 6.88 -1.28
N LEU A 44 6.32 6.75 -0.60
CA LEU A 44 6.35 6.46 0.82
C LEU A 44 6.02 7.74 1.59
N ASN A 45 5.10 7.63 2.55
CA ASN A 45 4.73 8.78 3.36
C ASN A 45 5.86 9.10 4.35
N ASN A 46 6.45 10.28 4.21
CA ASN A 46 7.55 10.76 5.05
C ASN A 46 7.10 11.27 6.43
N MET A 47 5.82 11.10 6.80
CA MET A 47 5.23 11.58 8.04
C MET A 47 5.98 11.10 9.30
N PHE A 48 6.66 9.96 9.25
CA PHE A 48 7.41 9.40 10.38
C PHE A 48 8.88 9.85 10.48
N ASN A 49 9.32 10.84 9.68
CA ASN A 49 10.70 11.37 9.71
C ASN A 49 10.94 12.48 10.76
N GLY A 50 10.07 12.61 11.75
CA GLY A 50 10.17 13.63 12.81
C GLY A 50 11.29 13.41 13.84
N PRO A 51 11.46 14.34 14.80
CA PRO A 51 12.53 14.32 15.82
C PRO A 51 12.49 13.10 16.75
N ILE A 52 11.34 12.41 16.82
CA ILE A 52 11.16 11.18 17.61
C ILE A 52 12.07 10.02 17.14
N ARG A 53 12.55 10.02 15.90
CA ARG A 53 13.55 9.03 15.42
C ARG A 53 14.95 9.20 16.04
N ARG A 54 15.19 10.23 16.87
CA ARG A 54 16.46 10.39 17.61
C ARG A 54 16.59 9.44 18.81
N VAL A 55 15.48 8.91 19.32
CA VAL A 55 15.48 7.96 20.44
C VAL A 55 15.54 6.52 19.88
N PRO A 56 16.56 5.71 20.20
CA PRO A 56 16.82 4.44 19.52
C PRO A 56 15.68 3.41 19.65
N LEU A 57 15.06 3.32 20.83
CA LEU A 57 13.95 2.38 21.06
C LEU A 57 12.68 2.81 20.30
N LEU A 58 12.28 4.08 20.43
CA LEU A 58 11.10 4.62 19.76
C LEU A 58 11.26 4.61 18.23
N ARG A 59 12.47 4.88 17.74
CA ARG A 59 12.80 4.76 16.32
C ARG A 59 12.50 3.35 15.80
N GLY A 60 12.92 2.31 16.53
CA GLY A 60 12.69 0.92 16.16
C GLY A 60 11.19 0.62 16.03
N VAL A 61 10.41 0.95 17.05
CA VAL A 61 8.95 0.74 17.06
C VAL A 61 8.27 1.46 15.91
N LEU A 62 8.62 2.72 15.64
CA LEU A 62 8.04 3.47 14.51
C LEU A 62 8.35 2.84 13.16
N VAL A 63 9.60 2.42 12.93
CA VAL A 63 10.01 1.76 11.68
C VAL A 63 9.28 0.42 11.50
N LEU A 64 9.08 -0.32 12.59
CA LEU A 64 8.34 -1.58 12.57
C LEU A 64 6.87 -1.35 12.22
N LEU A 65 6.21 -0.38 12.87
CA LEU A 65 4.81 -0.04 12.57
C LEU A 65 4.64 0.44 11.12
N GLU A 66 5.52 1.30 10.63
CA GLU A 66 5.52 1.75 9.23
C GLU A 66 5.69 0.57 8.26
N SER A 67 6.61 -0.37 8.56
CA SER A 67 6.86 -1.52 7.71
C SER A 67 5.71 -2.53 7.74
N LEU A 68 5.12 -2.76 8.92
CA LEU A 68 3.96 -3.65 9.08
C LEU A 68 2.74 -3.10 8.35
N THR A 69 2.41 -1.82 8.54
CA THR A 69 1.27 -1.18 7.87
C THR A 69 1.43 -1.21 6.34
N LEU A 70 2.64 -0.92 5.85
CA LEU A 70 2.94 -1.01 4.42
C LEU A 70 2.84 -2.45 3.89
N GLY A 71 3.40 -3.42 4.61
CA GLY A 71 3.34 -4.85 4.25
C GLY A 71 1.91 -5.38 4.21
N MET A 72 1.10 -5.04 5.22
CA MET A 72 -0.33 -5.40 5.26
C MET A 72 -1.12 -4.76 4.12
N LYS A 73 -0.84 -3.49 3.79
CA LYS A 73 -1.45 -2.83 2.63
C LYS A 73 -1.07 -3.54 1.33
N ALA A 74 0.20 -3.89 1.16
CA ALA A 74 0.69 -4.60 -0.01
C ALA A 74 0.04 -5.99 -0.16
N LEU A 75 -0.06 -6.76 0.94
CA LEU A 75 -0.71 -8.08 0.96
C LEU A 75 -2.19 -8.01 0.59
N ARG A 76 -2.95 -7.08 1.19
CA ARG A 76 -4.37 -6.89 0.86
C ARG A 76 -4.55 -6.51 -0.59
N ARG A 77 -3.72 -5.60 -1.09
CA ARG A 77 -3.80 -5.15 -2.49
C ARG A 77 -3.42 -6.25 -3.47
N SER A 78 -2.38 -7.04 -3.17
CA SER A 78 -1.99 -8.17 -4.00
C SER A 78 -3.05 -9.26 -4.03
N ALA A 79 -3.72 -9.54 -2.90
CA ALA A 79 -4.84 -10.47 -2.85
C ALA A 79 -5.97 -10.00 -3.78
N ASN A 80 -6.38 -8.74 -3.65
CA ASN A 80 -7.43 -8.17 -4.49
C ASN A 80 -7.09 -8.26 -5.97
N ILE A 81 -5.86 -7.89 -6.37
CA ILE A 81 -5.44 -7.94 -7.78
C ILE A 81 -5.34 -9.38 -8.30
N ALA A 82 -4.84 -10.32 -7.51
CA ALA A 82 -4.72 -11.72 -7.89
C ALA A 82 -6.08 -12.42 -7.98
N MET A 83 -7.09 -11.92 -7.25
CA MET A 83 -8.45 -12.46 -7.23
C MET A 83 -9.42 -11.71 -8.15
N GLN A 84 -9.03 -10.56 -8.71
CA GLN A 84 -9.86 -9.79 -9.62
C GLN A 84 -9.96 -10.53 -10.96
N GLU A 85 -11.06 -11.25 -11.16
CA GLU A 85 -11.66 -11.44 -12.49
C GLU A 85 -12.10 -10.05 -12.99
N ASP A 86 -12.07 -9.79 -14.30
CA ASP A 86 -12.34 -8.49 -14.94
C ASP A 86 -13.69 -7.83 -14.54
N GLN A 87 -13.78 -7.35 -13.31
CA GLN A 87 -14.82 -6.46 -12.82
C GLN A 87 -14.14 -5.11 -12.68
N ALA A 88 -14.25 -4.36 -13.79
CA ALA A 88 -14.38 -2.92 -13.69
C ALA A 88 -15.57 -2.65 -12.76
N ASP A 89 -15.32 -2.65 -11.45
CA ASP A 89 -16.28 -2.19 -10.46
C ASP A 89 -16.40 -0.68 -10.69
N GLU A 90 -17.37 -0.33 -11.53
CA GLU A 90 -18.32 0.74 -11.27
C GLU A 90 -18.78 0.64 -9.81
N GLN A 91 -17.94 1.08 -8.90
CA GLN A 91 -18.40 1.68 -7.65
C GLN A 91 -19.08 2.98 -8.07
N GLU A 92 -20.30 2.89 -8.61
CA GLU A 92 -21.29 3.94 -8.42
C GLU A 92 -21.54 4.00 -6.91
N GLU A 93 -20.64 4.68 -6.21
CA GLU A 93 -20.84 5.09 -4.83
C GLU A 93 -22.11 5.93 -4.82
N LEU A 94 -23.23 5.31 -4.43
CA LEU A 94 -24.48 6.01 -4.24
C LEU A 94 -24.18 7.25 -3.39
N PRO A 95 -24.52 8.45 -3.87
CA PRO A 95 -24.09 9.67 -3.23
C PRO A 95 -24.61 9.67 -1.78
N ALA A 96 -23.80 10.18 -0.85
CA ALA A 96 -24.06 10.07 0.60
C ALA A 96 -25.47 10.52 1.03
N TRP A 97 -26.13 11.40 0.24
CA TRP A 97 -27.50 11.83 0.46
C TRP A 97 -28.55 10.74 0.18
N ALA A 98 -28.32 9.85 -0.79
CA ALA A 98 -29.19 8.72 -1.09
C ALA A 98 -29.16 7.71 0.06
N MET A 99 -27.97 7.44 0.60
CA MET A 99 -27.80 6.59 1.79
C MET A 99 -28.51 7.19 3.02
N ALA A 100 -28.36 8.50 3.27
CA ALA A 100 -29.05 9.17 4.37
C ALA A 100 -30.59 9.15 4.20
N GLY A 101 -31.10 9.30 2.97
CA GLY A 101 -32.54 9.25 2.69
C GLY A 101 -33.17 7.89 2.97
N THR A 102 -32.50 6.80 2.61
CA THR A 102 -33.01 5.44 2.88
C THR A 102 -33.10 5.12 4.38
N LEU A 103 -32.10 5.54 5.16
CA LEU A 103 -32.09 5.37 6.62
C LEU A 103 -33.22 6.16 7.30
N ALA A 104 -33.51 7.37 6.81
CA ALA A 104 -34.58 8.21 7.34
C ALA A 104 -36.00 7.67 7.02
N ILE A 105 -36.20 7.05 5.86
CA ILE A 105 -37.48 6.43 5.48
C ILE A 105 -37.70 5.12 6.25
N SER A 106 -36.62 4.45 6.66
CA SER A 106 -36.69 3.18 7.39
C SER A 106 -36.96 3.33 8.90
N LEU A 107 -36.97 4.54 9.45
CA LEU A 107 -37.19 4.83 10.87
C LEU A 107 -38.63 5.26 11.16
#